data_AF-A0A3S5G547-F1
#
_entry.id   AF-A0A3S5G547-F1
#
_cell.length_a   1.000
_cell.length_b   1.000
_cell.length_c   1.000
_cell.angle_alpha   90.00
_cell.angle_beta   90.00
_cell.angle_gamma   90.00
#
_symmetry.space_group_name_H-M   'P 1'
#
loop_
_entity.id
_entity.type
_entity.pdbx_description
1 polymer ?
#
loop_
_entity_poly.entity_id
_entity_poly.type
_entity_poly.pdbx_seq_one_letter_code
_entity_poly.pdbx_strand_id
1 'polypeptide(L)'
;MLDDNASGSRRLQTLRDLIDVKKWEVNQAAGRYIFSHEEVQRISIRNRLHDFMQQNGAELTAVLAPELMGIKNQPAMIKNRALDRSVSFLREALSVWLTAGNDINYSAQDKDILTAIGYRPDAPSRDDNREKFTPVQNMIYTRRRAELAAR
;
A
#
# COMPACT_ATOMS: atom_id res chain seq x y z
N MET A 1 57.12 -1.08 -3.19
CA MET A 1 56.09 -2.05 -3.63
C MET A 1 55.08 -2.46 -2.54
N LEU A 2 55.09 -1.89 -1.32
CA LEU A 2 54.12 -2.25 -0.27
C LEU A 2 52.92 -1.27 -0.16
N ASP A 3 53.03 -0.04 -0.67
CA ASP A 3 51.97 0.99 -0.54
C ASP A 3 50.80 0.83 -1.51
N ASP A 4 51.03 0.34 -2.74
CA ASP A 4 49.96 0.16 -3.73
C ASP A 4 48.91 -0.86 -3.29
N ASN A 5 49.34 -1.88 -2.54
CA ASN A 5 48.47 -2.95 -2.07
C ASN A 5 47.59 -2.50 -0.88
N ALA A 6 48.12 -1.64 -0.01
CA ALA A 6 47.36 -1.03 1.09
C ALA A 6 46.31 -0.04 0.58
N SER A 7 46.66 0.74 -0.46
CA SER A 7 45.74 1.65 -1.15
C SER A 7 44.60 0.89 -1.85
N GLY A 8 44.93 -0.19 -2.57
CA GLY A 8 43.94 -1.07 -3.21
C GLY A 8 42.97 -1.73 -2.22
N SER A 9 43.50 -2.26 -1.11
CA SER A 9 42.69 -2.88 -0.05
C SER A 9 41.72 -1.88 0.60
N ARG A 10 42.17 -0.65 0.90
CA ARG A 10 41.32 0.42 1.46
C ARG A 10 40.20 0.84 0.50
N ARG A 11 40.50 0.93 -0.80
CA ARG A 11 39.51 1.23 -1.83
C ARG A 11 38.45 0.13 -1.94
N LEU A 12 38.86 -1.14 -1.92
CA LEU A 12 37.93 -2.27 -1.95
C LEU A 12 37.01 -2.29 -0.73
N GLN A 13 37.53 -1.99 0.46
CA GLN A 13 36.70 -1.93 1.66
C GLN A 13 35.66 -0.81 1.58
N THR A 14 36.06 0.37 1.08
CA THR A 14 35.14 1.50 0.88
C THR A 14 34.00 1.15 -0.10
N LEU A 15 34.31 0.43 -1.17
CA LEU A 15 33.30 -0.02 -2.14
C LEU A 15 32.32 -1.04 -1.53
N ARG A 16 32.80 -1.97 -0.69
CA ARG A 16 31.93 -2.91 0.03
C ARG A 16 30.95 -2.18 0.94
N ASP A 17 31.47 -1.23 1.74
CA ASP A 17 30.64 -0.45 2.66
C ASP A 17 29.59 0.37 1.89
N LEU A 18 29.95 0.92 0.73
CA LEU A 18 29.02 1.64 -0.14
C LEU A 18 27.95 0.70 -0.72
N ILE A 19 28.33 -0.47 -1.22
CA ILE A 19 27.38 -1.46 -1.76
C ILE A 19 26.37 -1.88 -0.70
N ASP A 20 26.81 -2.14 0.53
CA ASP A 20 25.91 -2.53 1.62
C ASP A 20 24.91 -1.42 1.95
N VAL A 21 25.35 -0.16 1.99
CA VAL A 21 24.45 0.98 2.18
C VAL A 21 23.49 1.12 0.99
N LYS A 22 23.96 0.95 -0.25
CA LYS A 22 23.09 1.03 -1.44
C LYS A 22 22.03 -0.06 -1.48
N LYS A 23 22.35 -1.30 -1.08
CA LYS A 23 21.36 -2.37 -0.94
C LYS A 23 20.28 -2.01 0.05
N TRP A 24 20.66 -1.47 1.21
CA TRP A 24 19.70 -0.99 2.19
C TRP A 24 18.85 0.16 1.64
N GLU A 25 19.45 1.14 0.94
CA GLU A 25 18.70 2.25 0.34
C GLU A 25 17.65 1.79 -0.67
N VAL A 26 18.00 0.82 -1.53
CA VAL A 26 17.09 0.21 -2.50
C VAL A 26 15.95 -0.50 -1.79
N ASN A 27 16.23 -1.31 -0.77
CA ASN A 27 15.21 -1.97 0.04
C ASN A 27 14.22 -0.98 0.67
N GLN A 28 14.73 0.13 1.22
CA GLN A 28 13.90 1.17 1.82
C GLN A 28 13.08 1.94 0.77
N ALA A 29 13.67 2.23 -0.40
CA ALA A 29 12.97 2.91 -1.48
C ALA A 29 11.84 2.05 -2.06
N ALA A 30 12.10 0.76 -2.28
CA ALA A 30 11.12 -0.20 -2.74
C ALA A 30 9.93 -0.32 -1.77
N GLY A 31 10.21 -0.35 -0.45
CA GLY A 31 9.15 -0.34 0.57
C GLY A 31 8.28 0.91 0.53
N ARG A 32 8.89 2.10 0.39
CA ARG A 32 8.13 3.36 0.24
C ARG A 32 7.30 3.40 -1.03
N TYR A 33 7.84 2.89 -2.13
CA TYR A 33 7.11 2.79 -3.40
C TYR A 33 5.88 1.87 -3.28
N ILE A 34 6.05 0.64 -2.75
CA ILE A 34 4.94 -0.30 -2.55
C ILE A 34 3.84 0.35 -1.71
N PHE A 35 4.21 0.96 -0.58
CA PHE A 35 3.26 1.65 0.28
C PHE A 35 2.52 2.75 -0.48
N SER A 36 3.24 3.64 -1.18
CA SER A 36 2.65 4.76 -1.89
C SER A 36 1.73 4.31 -3.05
N HIS A 37 2.09 3.23 -3.73
CA HIS A 37 1.28 2.60 -4.78
C HIS A 37 -0.05 2.11 -4.22
N GLU A 38 -0.02 1.37 -3.12
CA GLU A 38 -1.23 0.87 -2.45
C GLU A 38 -2.10 2.02 -1.91
N GLU A 39 -1.50 3.09 -1.40
CA GLU A 39 -2.24 4.24 -0.90
C GLU A 39 -3.03 4.96 -2.00
N VAL A 40 -2.46 5.11 -3.21
CA VAL A 40 -3.20 5.67 -4.36
C VAL A 40 -4.45 4.82 -4.65
N GLN A 41 -4.31 3.49 -4.65
CA GLN A 41 -5.45 2.59 -4.86
C GLN A 41 -6.49 2.71 -3.74
N ARG A 42 -6.07 2.76 -2.47
CA ARG A 42 -6.98 2.91 -1.32
C ARG A 42 -7.74 4.22 -1.35
N ILE A 43 -7.08 5.32 -1.68
CA ILE A 43 -7.69 6.65 -1.78
C ILE A 43 -8.73 6.66 -2.90
N SER A 44 -8.40 6.11 -4.08
CA SER A 44 -9.35 5.99 -5.19
C SER A 44 -10.58 5.19 -4.77
N ILE A 45 -10.41 3.97 -4.22
CA ILE A 45 -11.52 3.13 -3.77
C ILE A 45 -12.42 3.91 -2.79
N ARG A 46 -11.82 4.58 -1.80
CA ARG A 46 -12.57 5.35 -0.80
C ARG A 46 -13.39 6.48 -1.43
N ASN A 47 -12.78 7.26 -2.33
CA ASN A 47 -13.44 8.39 -2.97
C ASN A 47 -14.55 7.91 -3.92
N ARG A 48 -14.29 6.89 -4.74
CA ARG A 48 -15.30 6.34 -5.65
C ARG A 48 -16.47 5.70 -4.89
N LEU A 49 -16.21 5.01 -3.77
CA LEU A 49 -17.28 4.47 -2.92
C LEU A 49 -18.09 5.58 -2.24
N HIS A 50 -17.44 6.68 -1.84
CA HIS A 50 -18.15 7.83 -1.29
C HIS A 50 -19.08 8.47 -2.32
N ASP A 51 -18.60 8.68 -3.54
CA ASP A 51 -19.42 9.24 -4.64
C ASP A 51 -20.55 8.28 -5.03
N PHE A 52 -20.29 6.97 -5.03
CA PHE A 52 -21.33 5.95 -5.19
C PHE A 52 -22.41 6.06 -4.11
N MET A 53 -22.01 6.22 -2.84
CA MET A 53 -22.96 6.39 -1.73
C MET A 53 -23.74 7.70 -1.80
N GLN A 54 -23.16 8.78 -2.35
CA GLN A 54 -23.88 10.03 -2.58
C GLN A 54 -24.98 9.86 -3.62
N GLN A 55 -24.73 9.07 -4.67
CA GLN A 55 -25.67 8.86 -5.78
C GLN A 55 -26.72 7.78 -5.46
N ASN A 56 -26.31 6.67 -4.85
CA ASN A 56 -27.12 5.45 -4.69
C ASN A 56 -27.39 5.09 -3.23
N GLY A 57 -26.94 5.90 -2.27
CA GLY A 57 -27.01 5.57 -0.85
C GLY A 57 -28.43 5.43 -0.32
N ALA A 58 -29.39 6.21 -0.84
CA ALA A 58 -30.79 6.09 -0.45
C ALA A 58 -31.37 4.71 -0.82
N GLU A 59 -31.12 4.24 -2.03
CA GLU A 59 -31.57 2.92 -2.49
C GLU A 59 -30.86 1.80 -1.73
N LEU A 60 -29.54 1.90 -1.57
CA LEU A 60 -28.77 0.91 -0.82
C LEU A 60 -29.23 0.78 0.64
N THR A 61 -29.47 1.90 1.30
CA THR A 61 -29.96 1.92 2.68
C THR A 61 -31.41 1.46 2.80
N ALA A 62 -32.23 1.63 1.77
CA ALA A 62 -33.58 1.07 1.72
C ALA A 62 -33.57 -0.45 1.62
N VAL A 63 -32.70 -1.04 0.78
CA VAL A 63 -32.52 -2.50 0.68
C VAL A 63 -32.04 -3.08 2.02
N LEU A 64 -31.14 -2.37 2.70
CA LEU A 64 -30.59 -2.76 4.01
C LEU A 64 -31.46 -2.29 5.20
N ALA A 65 -32.65 -1.75 4.95
CA ALA A 65 -33.51 -1.18 5.99
C ALA A 65 -33.79 -2.14 7.16
N PRO A 66 -34.01 -3.46 6.97
CA PRO A 66 -34.21 -4.38 8.09
C PRO A 66 -33.08 -4.39 9.13
N GLU A 67 -31.83 -4.11 8.73
CA GLU A 67 -30.69 -4.00 9.64
C GLU A 67 -30.41 -2.56 10.09
N LEU A 68 -30.73 -1.57 9.25
CA LEU A 68 -30.32 -0.16 9.45
C LEU A 68 -31.44 0.76 9.94
N MET A 69 -32.70 0.32 9.95
CA MET A 69 -33.82 1.18 10.33
C MET A 69 -33.69 1.61 11.80
N GLY A 70 -33.82 2.92 12.05
CA GLY A 70 -33.70 3.48 13.40
C GLY A 70 -32.27 3.52 13.97
N ILE A 71 -31.24 3.20 13.18
CA ILE A 71 -29.84 3.11 13.65
C ILE A 71 -29.28 4.42 14.21
N LYS A 72 -29.79 5.59 13.77
CA LYS A 72 -29.27 6.92 14.11
C LYS A 72 -29.12 7.14 15.62
N ASN A 73 -30.10 6.70 16.40
CA ASN A 73 -30.18 6.94 17.85
C ASN A 73 -29.67 5.77 18.70
N GLN A 74 -29.10 4.73 18.08
CA GLN A 74 -28.63 3.55 18.78
C GLN A 74 -27.21 3.74 19.38
N PRO A 75 -26.86 3.00 20.46
CA PRO A 75 -25.51 2.95 21.00
C PRO A 75 -24.49 2.44 19.96
N ALA A 76 -23.21 2.84 20.11
CA ALA A 76 -22.15 2.47 19.18
C ALA A 76 -22.03 0.95 18.94
N MET A 77 -22.21 0.15 19.98
CA MET A 77 -22.18 -1.32 19.86
C MET A 77 -23.27 -1.87 18.93
N ILE A 78 -24.50 -1.32 19.00
CA ILE A 78 -25.62 -1.73 18.14
C ILE A 78 -25.37 -1.25 16.71
N LYS A 79 -24.85 -0.02 16.54
CA LYS A 79 -24.49 0.51 15.22
C LYS A 79 -23.46 -0.38 14.52
N ASN A 80 -22.38 -0.75 15.21
CA ASN A 80 -21.33 -1.61 14.66
C ASN A 80 -21.89 -2.99 14.27
N ARG A 81 -22.71 -3.59 15.13
CA ARG A 81 -23.33 -4.90 14.83
C ARG A 81 -24.23 -4.86 13.60
N ALA A 82 -25.02 -3.79 13.44
CA ALA A 82 -25.87 -3.60 12.26
C ALA A 82 -25.04 -3.40 10.98
N LEU A 83 -23.93 -2.66 11.07
CA LEU A 83 -22.99 -2.50 9.96
C LEU A 83 -22.31 -3.82 9.57
N ASP A 84 -21.85 -4.62 10.55
CA ASP A 84 -21.21 -5.91 10.29
C ASP A 84 -22.15 -6.87 9.54
N ARG A 85 -23.42 -6.93 9.95
CA ARG A 85 -24.45 -7.73 9.25
C ARG A 85 -24.73 -7.21 7.86
N SER A 86 -24.85 -5.89 7.71
CA SER A 86 -25.06 -5.25 6.41
C SER A 86 -23.92 -5.57 5.44
N VAL A 87 -22.67 -5.55 5.91
CA VAL A 87 -21.48 -5.90 5.12
C VAL A 87 -21.51 -7.37 4.69
N SER A 88 -22.08 -8.28 5.49
CA SER A 88 -22.26 -9.68 5.09
C SER A 88 -23.17 -9.82 3.86
N PHE A 89 -24.32 -9.13 3.85
CA PHE A 89 -25.22 -9.12 2.71
C PHE A 89 -24.59 -8.48 1.46
N LEU A 90 -23.86 -7.37 1.64
CA LEU A 90 -23.14 -6.73 0.54
C LEU A 90 -22.06 -7.65 -0.07
N ARG A 91 -21.35 -8.40 0.78
CA ARG A 91 -20.36 -9.39 0.31
C ARG A 91 -21.02 -10.50 -0.50
N GLU A 92 -22.17 -11.01 -0.05
CA GLU A 92 -22.92 -12.03 -0.76
C GLU A 92 -23.39 -11.54 -2.12
N ALA A 93 -24.05 -10.38 -2.17
CA ALA A 93 -24.51 -9.76 -3.41
C ALA A 93 -23.36 -9.50 -4.40
N LEU A 94 -22.22 -8.99 -3.91
CA LEU A 94 -21.02 -8.79 -4.73
C LEU A 94 -20.47 -10.12 -5.27
N SER A 95 -20.47 -11.18 -4.45
CA SER A 95 -19.99 -12.50 -4.87
C SER A 95 -20.85 -13.07 -6.00
N VAL A 96 -22.19 -12.98 -5.87
CA VAL A 96 -23.12 -13.39 -6.93
C VAL A 96 -22.90 -12.57 -8.20
N TRP A 97 -22.76 -11.24 -8.09
CA TRP A 97 -22.50 -10.38 -9.25
C TRP A 97 -21.19 -10.74 -9.98
N LEU A 98 -20.13 -11.06 -9.23
CA LEU A 98 -18.85 -11.48 -9.80
C LEU A 98 -18.93 -12.83 -10.52
N THR A 99 -19.78 -13.76 -10.06
CA THR A 99 -19.97 -15.06 -10.75
C THR A 99 -20.64 -14.93 -12.11
N ALA A 100 -21.31 -13.81 -12.41
CA ALA A 100 -21.88 -13.55 -13.72
C ALA A 100 -20.83 -13.28 -14.81
N GLY A 101 -19.55 -13.11 -14.45
CA GLY A 101 -18.46 -12.94 -15.42
C GLY A 101 -18.40 -11.55 -16.07
N ASN A 102 -18.98 -10.53 -15.42
CA ASN A 102 -18.92 -9.16 -15.91
C ASN A 102 -17.48 -8.62 -15.90
N ASP A 103 -17.12 -7.84 -16.92
CA ASP A 103 -15.81 -7.18 -16.99
C ASP A 103 -15.64 -6.16 -15.87
N ILE A 104 -14.50 -6.22 -15.18
CA ILE A 104 -14.15 -5.32 -14.09
C ILE A 104 -13.17 -4.27 -14.61
N ASN A 105 -13.65 -3.03 -14.71
CA ASN A 105 -12.87 -1.89 -15.17
C ASN A 105 -12.74 -0.84 -14.06
N TYR A 106 -11.68 -0.02 -14.14
CA TYR A 106 -11.57 1.15 -13.26
C TYR A 106 -12.70 2.15 -13.53
N SER A 107 -13.12 2.85 -12.47
CA SER A 107 -13.99 4.00 -12.61
C SER A 107 -13.36 5.02 -13.57
N ALA A 108 -14.15 5.56 -14.49
CA ALA A 108 -13.67 6.48 -15.53
C ALA A 108 -12.88 7.67 -14.95
N GLN A 109 -13.25 8.14 -13.76
CA GLN A 109 -12.64 9.30 -13.11
C GLN A 109 -11.18 9.07 -12.67
N ASP A 110 -10.86 7.87 -12.21
CA ASP A 110 -9.53 7.53 -11.68
C ASP A 110 -8.75 6.61 -12.65
N LYS A 111 -9.35 6.27 -13.81
CA LYS A 111 -8.83 5.28 -14.76
C LYS A 111 -7.41 5.59 -15.20
N ASP A 112 -7.13 6.83 -15.59
CA ASP A 112 -5.82 7.20 -16.13
C ASP A 112 -4.71 7.02 -15.08
N ILE A 113 -4.98 7.45 -13.84
CA ILE A 113 -4.04 7.31 -12.72
C ILE A 113 -3.83 5.83 -12.38
N LEU A 114 -4.91 5.07 -12.21
CA LEU A 114 -4.83 3.65 -11.83
C LEU A 114 -4.19 2.79 -12.94
N THR A 115 -4.39 3.17 -14.21
CA THR A 115 -3.71 2.53 -15.34
C THR A 115 -2.22 2.88 -15.35
N ALA A 116 -1.87 4.14 -15.12
CA ALA A 116 -0.48 4.60 -15.13
C ALA A 116 0.37 3.97 -14.02
N ILE A 117 -0.16 3.80 -12.81
CA ILE A 117 0.57 3.14 -11.72
C ILE A 117 0.57 1.61 -11.83
N GLY A 118 -0.31 1.04 -12.66
CA GLY A 118 -0.50 -0.40 -12.79
C GLY A 118 -1.27 -1.04 -11.63
N TYR A 119 -1.76 -2.27 -11.87
CA TYR A 119 -2.64 -2.98 -10.93
C TYR A 119 -1.95 -3.37 -9.61
N ARG A 120 -0.64 -3.62 -9.65
CA ARG A 120 0.17 -4.04 -8.51
C ARG A 120 1.56 -3.42 -8.62
N PRO A 121 2.25 -3.19 -7.49
CA PRO A 121 3.68 -2.98 -7.52
C PRO A 121 4.36 -4.10 -8.30
N ASP A 122 5.44 -3.78 -9.02
CA ASP A 122 6.22 -4.75 -9.78
C ASP A 122 6.89 -5.79 -8.86
N ALA A 123 7.19 -6.97 -9.42
CA ALA A 123 7.82 -8.06 -8.67
C ALA A 123 9.23 -7.69 -8.13
N PRO A 124 10.11 -7.01 -8.91
CA PRO A 124 11.42 -6.59 -8.42
C PRO A 124 11.34 -5.73 -7.16
N SER A 125 10.41 -4.77 -7.09
CA SER A 125 10.24 -3.94 -5.87
C SER A 125 9.87 -4.78 -4.64
N ARG A 126 9.11 -5.86 -4.81
CA ARG A 126 8.80 -6.78 -3.69
C ARG A 126 10.03 -7.56 -3.24
N ASP A 127 10.84 -8.01 -4.19
CA ASP A 127 12.09 -8.71 -3.90
C ASP A 127 13.10 -7.80 -3.21
N ASP A 128 13.24 -6.56 -3.70
CA ASP A 128 14.08 -5.53 -3.08
C ASP A 128 13.66 -5.22 -1.63
N ASN A 129 12.36 -5.18 -1.34
CA ASN A 129 11.84 -4.95 0.02
C ASN A 129 11.75 -6.22 0.92
N ARG A 130 12.22 -7.37 0.44
CA ARG A 130 12.04 -8.64 1.15
C ARG A 130 12.83 -8.72 2.46
N GLU A 131 14.06 -8.22 2.46
CA GLU A 131 14.89 -8.14 3.67
C GLU A 131 14.28 -7.16 4.68
N LYS A 132 14.27 -7.54 5.96
CA LYS A 132 13.74 -6.71 7.04
C LYS A 132 14.86 -6.25 7.96
N PHE A 133 14.88 -4.94 8.17
CA PHE A 133 15.82 -4.27 9.05
C PHE A 133 15.14 -3.84 10.33
N THR A 134 15.76 -4.12 11.48
CA THR A 134 15.30 -3.63 12.77
C THR A 134 15.43 -2.10 12.84
N PRO A 135 14.71 -1.43 13.75
CA PRO A 135 14.88 0.01 13.97
C PRO A 135 16.34 0.42 14.22
N VAL A 136 17.09 -0.39 15.00
CA VAL A 136 18.51 -0.14 15.28
C VAL A 136 19.35 -0.25 14.01
N GLN A 137 19.14 -1.27 13.18
CA GLN A 137 19.84 -1.40 11.89
C GLN A 137 19.56 -0.21 10.97
N ASN A 138 18.31 0.25 10.90
CA ASN A 138 17.94 1.43 10.10
C ASN A 138 18.64 2.69 10.60
N MET A 139 18.79 2.89 11.91
CA MET A 139 19.55 4.01 12.46
C MET A 139 21.03 3.95 12.05
N ILE A 140 21.64 2.77 12.12
CA ILE A 140 23.04 2.56 11.72
C ILE A 140 23.23 2.87 10.23
N TYR A 141 22.39 2.31 9.36
CA TYR A 141 22.49 2.55 7.92
C TYR A 141 22.21 4.00 7.54
N THR A 142 21.26 4.66 8.22
CA THR A 142 20.98 6.08 8.02
C THR A 142 22.21 6.93 8.33
N ARG A 143 22.90 6.63 9.44
CA ARG A 143 24.16 7.30 9.81
C ARG A 143 25.26 7.04 8.79
N ARG A 144 25.48 5.77 8.42
CA ARG A 144 26.48 5.37 7.41
C ARG A 144 26.24 6.07 6.08
N ARG A 145 24.98 6.20 5.65
CA ARG A 145 24.62 6.93 4.43
C ARG A 145 25.03 8.40 4.52
N ALA A 146 24.72 9.08 5.63
CA ALA A 146 25.09 10.47 5.81
C ALA A 146 26.62 10.67 5.81
N GLU A 147 27.35 9.77 6.48
CA GLU A 147 28.82 9.78 6.50
C GLU A 147 29.43 9.57 5.10
N LEU A 148 28.82 8.72 4.26
CA LEU A 148 29.26 8.50 2.88
C LEU A 148 28.91 9.67 1.94
N ALA A 149 27.79 10.36 2.18
CA ALA A 149 27.38 11.52 1.36
C ALA A 149 28.20 12.78 1.65
N ALA A 150 28.84 12.86 2.81
CA ALA A 150 29.69 13.98 3.22
C ALA A 150 31.18 13.82 2.84
N ARG A 151 31.55 12.72 2.21
CA ARG A 151 32.90 12.46 1.66
C ARG A 151 33.00 12.93 0.22
#